data_AF-A0A090QQI4-F1
#
_entry.id   AF-A0A090QQI4-F1
#
_cell.length_a   1.000
_cell.length_b   1.000
_cell.length_c   1.000
_cell.angle_alpha   90.00
_cell.angle_beta   90.00
_cell.angle_gamma   90.00
#
_symmetry.space_group_name_H-M   'P 1'
#
loop_
_entity.id
_entity.type
_entity.pdbx_description
1 polymer ?
#
loop_
_entity_poly.entity_id
_entity_poly.type
_entity_poly.pdbx_seq_one_letter_code
_entity_poly.pdbx_strand_id
1 'polypeptide(L)'
;MFSAFYTLLDIFYSKELKVNIPLPILKKATLTTALTLLFGASSASAMPPPLYEYFQGQHGNFEQTSGKVVATYIANWGNPDNIDNVNGDNLTHILYAFLDICGPNERPTMTEICANKPDYTLAENATSIDKTFAAKFAELKAKYPHVKVLPSVGGWGGEGPFAPMAMNPENRQFFVNAVVEYVKQNPSFDGIDIDWEWPRDTAEGDAYADLMIDCAQG
;
A
#
# COMPACT_ATOMS: atom_id res chain seq x y z
N MET A 1 1.50 -7.43 -22.36
CA MET A 1 0.10 -7.22 -21.94
C MET A 1 0.18 -6.57 -20.56
N PHE A 2 0.17 -5.25 -20.49
CA PHE A 2 0.25 -4.53 -19.22
C PHE A 2 -1.17 -4.42 -18.67
N SER A 3 -1.45 -5.11 -17.57
CA SER A 3 -2.68 -4.90 -16.79
C SER A 3 -2.43 -3.71 -15.88
N ALA A 4 -3.32 -2.72 -15.93
CA ALA A 4 -3.33 -1.62 -14.98
C ALA A 4 -3.69 -2.17 -13.59
N PHE A 5 -2.83 -1.90 -12.61
CA PHE A 5 -2.99 -2.31 -11.22
C PHE A 5 -3.95 -1.34 -10.52
N TYR A 6 -5.02 -1.87 -9.93
CA TYR A 6 -5.81 -1.17 -8.92
C TYR A 6 -5.39 -1.72 -7.56
N THR A 7 -4.31 -1.15 -7.00
CA THR A 7 -4.02 -1.30 -5.56
C THR A 7 -4.83 -0.22 -4.84
N LEU A 8 -5.69 -0.61 -3.91
CA LEU A 8 -6.31 0.32 -2.97
C LEU A 8 -5.23 0.68 -1.95
N LEU A 9 -4.90 1.98 -1.90
CA LEU A 9 -3.89 2.51 -1.00
C LEU A 9 -4.56 3.10 0.23
N ASP A 10 -4.39 2.46 1.39
CA ASP A 10 -4.98 2.92 2.65
C ASP A 10 -3.87 3.36 3.63
N ILE A 11 -3.57 4.68 3.61
CA ILE A 11 -2.55 5.33 4.45
C ILE A 11 -3.16 5.79 5.78
N PHE A 12 -2.59 5.38 6.93
CA PHE A 12 -3.01 5.85 8.26
C PHE A 12 -1.94 6.70 8.94
N TYR A 13 -2.41 7.79 9.56
CA TYR A 13 -1.60 8.68 10.38
C TYR A 13 -2.15 8.70 11.81
N SER A 14 -1.31 8.43 12.80
CA SER A 14 -1.67 8.62 14.21
C SER A 14 -1.67 10.11 14.53
N LYS A 15 -2.84 10.76 14.33
CA LYS A 15 -3.45 11.79 15.20
C LYS A 15 -4.70 12.40 14.55
N GLU A 16 -5.81 12.24 15.28
CA GLU A 16 -7.11 12.95 15.20
C GLU A 16 -7.51 13.60 13.87
N LEU A 17 -8.28 12.87 13.05
CA LEU A 17 -9.16 13.48 12.05
C LEU A 17 -10.47 12.66 11.97
N LYS A 18 -11.49 13.12 12.69
CA LYS A 18 -12.87 12.64 12.51
C LYS A 18 -13.38 13.13 11.16
N VAL A 19 -13.39 12.28 10.15
CA VAL A 19 -14.02 12.59 8.85
C VAL A 19 -15.30 11.76 8.73
N ASN A 20 -16.43 12.47 8.77
CA ASN A 20 -17.76 11.91 8.62
C ASN A 20 -18.19 12.11 7.16
N ILE A 21 -18.25 11.05 6.35
CA ILE A 21 -18.65 11.13 4.93
C ILE A 21 -20.00 10.45 4.73
N PRO A 22 -21.06 11.14 4.28
CA PRO A 22 -22.30 10.51 3.86
C PRO A 22 -22.22 10.06 2.39
N LEU A 23 -22.57 8.80 2.14
CA LEU A 23 -22.65 8.20 0.79
C LEU A 23 -23.85 8.73 -0.01
N PRO A 24 -23.69 9.18 -1.28
CA PRO A 24 -24.83 9.46 -2.15
C PRO A 24 -25.28 8.23 -2.95
N ILE A 25 -26.60 8.13 -3.09
CA ILE A 25 -27.38 7.07 -3.73
C ILE A 25 -27.17 7.07 -5.26
N LEU A 26 -26.74 5.94 -5.83
CA LEU A 26 -26.59 5.73 -7.27
C LEU A 26 -27.97 5.61 -7.95
N LYS A 27 -28.30 6.53 -8.88
CA LYS A 27 -29.43 6.36 -9.82
C LYS A 27 -28.93 5.73 -11.12
N LYS A 28 -29.56 4.61 -11.52
CA LYS A 28 -29.31 3.87 -12.76
C LYS A 28 -29.72 4.71 -13.98
N ALA A 29 -28.83 4.85 -14.97
CA ALA A 29 -29.16 5.38 -16.29
C ALA A 29 -29.23 4.23 -17.31
N THR A 30 -30.37 4.11 -17.98
CA THR A 30 -30.65 3.12 -19.02
C THR A 30 -30.08 3.58 -20.35
N LEU A 31 -29.26 2.75 -21.00
CA LEU A 31 -28.66 3.04 -22.30
C LEU A 31 -29.45 2.33 -23.42
N THR A 32 -30.06 3.11 -24.30
CA THR A 32 -30.81 2.62 -25.47
C THR A 32 -29.86 2.39 -26.65
N THR A 33 -30.00 1.23 -27.29
CA THR A 33 -29.26 0.75 -28.46
C THR A 33 -29.59 1.52 -29.74
N ALA A 34 -28.57 1.83 -30.55
CA ALA A 34 -28.71 2.08 -31.97
C ALA A 34 -27.54 1.40 -32.72
N LEU A 35 -27.87 0.35 -33.47
CA LEU A 35 -26.95 -0.41 -34.31
C LEU A 35 -27.06 0.12 -35.74
N THR A 36 -25.98 0.73 -36.25
CA THR A 36 -25.88 1.13 -37.66
C THR A 36 -24.69 0.41 -38.27
N LEU A 37 -24.96 -0.60 -39.12
CA LEU A 37 -23.93 -1.24 -39.95
C LEU A 37 -23.64 -0.37 -41.17
N LEU A 38 -22.39 0.06 -41.32
CA LEU A 38 -21.84 0.53 -42.59
C LEU A 38 -20.63 -0.34 -42.96
N PHE A 39 -20.77 -1.12 -44.02
CA PHE A 39 -19.66 -1.78 -44.70
C PHE A 39 -18.98 -0.76 -45.62
N GLY A 40 -17.76 -0.37 -45.26
CA GLY A 40 -16.86 0.42 -46.12
C GLY A 40 -15.46 -0.15 -46.03
N ALA A 41 -15.03 -0.86 -47.08
CA ALA A 41 -13.65 -1.31 -47.23
C ALA A 41 -12.79 -0.13 -47.65
N SER A 42 -12.00 0.41 -46.73
CA SER A 42 -10.91 1.34 -47.02
C SER A 42 -9.63 0.81 -46.41
N SER A 43 -8.62 0.64 -47.27
CA SER A 43 -7.25 0.22 -46.97
C SER A 43 -6.73 0.77 -45.64
N ALA A 44 -6.26 -0.14 -44.77
CA ALA A 44 -5.61 0.23 -43.52
C ALA A 44 -4.29 0.96 -43.79
N SER A 45 -4.32 2.30 -43.77
CA SER A 45 -3.13 3.06 -43.42
C SER A 45 -2.92 2.87 -41.92
N ALA A 46 -1.76 2.37 -41.51
CA ALA A 46 -1.40 2.26 -40.11
C ALA A 46 -1.54 3.65 -39.43
N MET A 47 -2.52 3.79 -38.53
CA MET A 47 -2.53 4.92 -37.61
C MET A 47 -1.29 4.80 -36.71
N PRO A 48 -0.48 5.85 -36.53
CA PRO A 48 0.51 5.86 -35.47
C PRO A 48 -0.23 5.78 -34.12
N PRO A 49 0.27 5.01 -33.14
CA PRO A 49 -0.41 4.89 -31.85
C PRO A 49 -0.36 6.25 -31.12
N PRO A 50 -1.50 6.85 -30.71
CA PRO A 50 -1.48 8.06 -29.89
C PRO A 50 -1.54 7.65 -28.42
N LEU A 51 -0.50 7.01 -27.90
CA LEU A 51 -0.46 6.57 -26.50
C LEU A 51 0.95 6.71 -25.90
N TYR A 52 1.58 7.88 -26.01
CA TYR A 52 2.73 8.21 -25.16
C TYR A 52 3.01 9.72 -25.00
N GLU A 53 2.01 10.59 -25.17
CA GLU A 53 2.20 12.04 -24.95
C GLU A 53 1.74 12.52 -23.57
N TYR A 54 0.99 11.73 -22.81
CA TYR A 54 0.48 12.15 -21.50
C TYR A 54 1.55 12.28 -20.40
N PHE A 55 2.75 11.71 -20.60
CA PHE A 55 3.83 11.71 -19.60
C PHE A 55 5.13 12.38 -20.10
N GLN A 56 5.04 13.31 -21.06
CA GLN A 56 6.21 14.07 -21.53
C GLN A 56 6.48 15.35 -20.72
N GLY A 57 5.87 15.49 -19.53
CA GLY A 57 6.18 16.59 -18.63
C GLY A 57 7.66 16.54 -18.21
N GLN A 58 8.36 17.66 -18.31
CA GLN A 58 9.67 17.76 -17.67
C GLN A 58 9.48 17.59 -16.16
N HIS A 59 10.39 16.84 -15.53
CA HIS A 59 10.40 16.68 -14.07
C HIS A 59 10.61 18.06 -13.43
N GLY A 60 9.51 18.68 -13.00
CA GLY A 60 9.54 19.91 -12.23
C GLY A 60 9.81 19.60 -10.76
N ASN A 61 10.32 20.58 -10.03
CA ASN A 61 10.33 20.52 -8.58
C ASN A 61 8.88 20.50 -8.10
N PHE A 62 8.52 19.52 -7.27
CA PHE A 62 7.23 19.53 -6.60
C PHE A 62 7.26 20.55 -5.46
N GLU A 63 6.40 21.55 -5.56
CA GLU A 63 6.11 22.41 -4.41
C GLU A 63 4.80 21.94 -3.78
N GLN A 64 4.88 21.52 -2.51
CA GLN A 64 3.72 21.14 -1.72
C GLN A 64 2.90 22.40 -1.36
N THR A 65 2.09 22.84 -2.32
CA THR A 65 1.20 24.02 -2.20
C THR A 65 -0.20 23.66 -1.68
N SER A 66 -0.43 22.38 -1.38
CA SER A 66 -1.73 21.86 -0.95
C SER A 66 -1.54 20.68 0.01
N GLY A 67 -2.61 20.22 0.66
CA GLY A 67 -2.61 18.99 1.47
C GLY A 67 -2.62 17.69 0.65
N LYS A 68 -2.15 17.70 -0.61
CA LYS A 68 -2.16 16.52 -1.47
C LYS A 68 -1.11 15.52 -1.02
N VAL A 69 -1.46 14.24 -1.08
CA VAL A 69 -0.52 13.14 -0.88
C VAL A 69 0.03 12.69 -2.23
N VAL A 70 1.35 12.70 -2.35
CA VAL A 70 2.11 12.07 -3.44
C VAL A 70 2.93 10.94 -2.81
N ALA A 71 2.63 9.71 -3.18
CA ALA A 71 3.22 8.50 -2.61
C ALA A 71 3.90 7.64 -3.67
N THR A 72 4.94 6.90 -3.28
CA THR A 72 5.57 5.87 -4.12
C THR A 72 5.86 4.62 -3.30
N TYR A 73 5.78 3.45 -3.93
CA TYR A 73 6.28 2.21 -3.34
C TYR A 73 7.80 2.10 -3.47
N ILE A 74 8.44 1.58 -2.43
CA ILE A 74 9.83 1.09 -2.45
C ILE A 74 9.80 -0.34 -1.93
N ALA A 75 10.25 -1.28 -2.76
CA ALA A 75 10.18 -2.70 -2.46
C ALA A 75 11.45 -3.22 -1.76
N ASN A 76 11.29 -4.11 -0.78
CA ASN A 76 12.34 -4.68 0.06
C ASN A 76 13.16 -5.76 -0.64
N TRP A 77 12.70 -6.26 -1.79
CA TRP A 77 13.49 -7.04 -2.73
C TRP A 77 14.34 -6.18 -3.68
N GLY A 78 14.27 -4.85 -3.56
CA GLY A 78 15.14 -3.91 -4.27
C GLY A 78 16.49 -3.69 -3.59
N ASN A 79 17.35 -2.87 -4.21
CA ASN A 79 18.59 -2.43 -3.60
C ASN A 79 18.33 -1.25 -2.63
N PRO A 80 18.66 -1.35 -1.32
CA PRO A 80 18.50 -0.25 -0.37
C PRO A 80 19.20 1.05 -0.77
N ASP A 81 20.34 0.98 -1.46
CA ASP A 81 21.09 2.17 -1.90
C ASP A 81 20.32 3.02 -2.92
N ASN A 82 19.25 2.48 -3.52
CA ASN A 82 18.39 3.28 -4.39
C ASN A 82 17.68 4.41 -3.63
N ILE A 83 17.54 4.31 -2.30
CA ILE A 83 16.97 5.38 -1.47
C ILE A 83 17.81 6.66 -1.55
N ASP A 84 19.12 6.56 -1.73
CA ASP A 84 20.02 7.71 -1.83
C ASP A 84 19.70 8.59 -3.04
N ASN A 85 19.05 8.01 -4.06
CA ASN A 85 18.61 8.68 -5.29
C ASN A 85 17.19 9.24 -5.22
N VAL A 86 16.47 9.02 -4.11
CA VAL A 86 15.12 9.54 -3.93
C VAL A 86 15.17 11.03 -3.66
N ASN A 87 14.56 11.82 -4.55
CA ASN A 87 14.33 13.23 -4.30
C ASN A 87 13.06 13.42 -3.47
N GLY A 88 13.22 13.57 -2.15
CA GLY A 88 12.11 13.76 -1.22
C GLY A 88 11.31 15.05 -1.44
N ASP A 89 11.84 16.02 -2.20
CA ASP A 89 11.06 17.19 -2.60
C ASP A 89 9.89 16.79 -3.51
N ASN A 90 10.01 15.69 -4.26
CA ASN A 90 9.00 15.24 -5.23
C ASN A 90 7.87 14.38 -4.66
N LEU A 91 7.87 14.13 -3.35
CA LEU A 91 6.90 13.25 -2.73
C LEU A 91 6.65 13.62 -1.27
N THR A 92 5.60 13.01 -0.73
CA THR A 92 5.16 13.23 0.65
C THR A 92 5.21 11.95 1.46
N HIS A 93 5.01 10.80 0.81
CA HIS A 93 4.91 9.50 1.45
C HIS A 93 5.71 8.45 0.65
N ILE A 94 6.31 7.52 1.38
CA ILE A 94 6.91 6.29 0.85
C ILE A 94 6.16 5.13 1.48
N LEU A 95 5.76 4.18 0.64
CA LEU A 95 5.14 2.93 1.03
C LEU A 95 6.20 1.84 0.89
N TYR A 96 6.69 1.35 2.02
CA TYR A 96 7.78 0.39 2.04
C TYR A 96 7.23 -1.04 1.98
N ALA A 97 7.24 -1.62 0.78
CA ALA A 97 6.68 -2.93 0.47
C ALA A 97 7.72 -4.05 0.62
N PHE A 98 7.40 -5.26 1.06
CA PHE A 98 6.28 -5.58 1.94
C PHE A 98 6.84 -6.27 3.19
N LEU A 99 6.23 -5.97 4.32
CA LEU A 99 6.36 -6.79 5.52
C LEU A 99 5.31 -7.90 5.46
N ASP A 100 5.71 -9.12 5.76
CA ASP A 100 4.79 -10.26 5.84
C ASP A 100 4.29 -10.47 7.28
N ILE A 101 3.15 -11.16 7.42
CA ILE A 101 2.56 -11.56 8.69
C ILE A 101 2.89 -13.04 8.93
N CYS A 102 3.35 -13.38 10.14
CA CYS A 102 3.50 -14.77 10.56
C CYS A 102 2.14 -15.38 10.93
N GLY A 103 1.95 -16.66 10.66
CA GLY A 103 0.78 -17.41 11.11
C GLY A 103 0.10 -18.25 10.03
N PRO A 104 -1.20 -18.57 10.19
CA PRO A 104 -1.89 -19.46 9.28
C PRO A 104 -1.84 -18.97 7.83
N ASN A 105 -1.38 -19.83 6.92
CA ASN A 105 -1.22 -19.54 5.50
C ASN A 105 -0.25 -18.37 5.20
N GLU A 106 0.74 -18.14 6.07
CA GLU A 106 1.84 -17.21 5.78
C GLU A 106 2.55 -17.53 4.45
N ARG A 107 3.22 -16.51 3.90
CA ARG A 107 4.02 -16.66 2.68
C ARG A 107 5.09 -17.75 2.90
N PRO A 108 5.21 -18.77 2.02
CA PRO A 108 6.14 -19.89 2.23
C PRO A 108 7.62 -19.49 2.42
N THR A 109 8.03 -18.34 1.89
CA THR A 109 9.40 -17.81 2.07
C THR A 109 9.66 -17.31 3.50
N MET A 110 8.62 -17.15 4.32
CA MET A 110 8.71 -16.63 5.69
C MET A 110 8.73 -17.73 6.75
N THR A 111 8.56 -19.00 6.38
CA THR A 111 8.41 -20.12 7.33
C THR A 111 9.56 -20.25 8.32
N GLU A 112 10.81 -20.01 7.90
CA GLU A 112 11.94 -20.05 8.84
C GLU A 112 11.91 -18.89 9.84
N ILE A 113 11.55 -17.69 9.38
CA ILE A 113 11.44 -16.50 10.22
C ILE A 113 10.29 -16.64 11.22
N CYS A 114 9.18 -17.23 10.77
CA CYS A 114 7.96 -17.36 11.56
C CYS A 114 7.93 -18.59 12.47
N ALA A 115 8.79 -19.60 12.25
CA ALA A 115 8.81 -20.85 13.01
C ALA A 115 8.81 -20.70 14.55
N ASN A 116 9.39 -19.61 15.07
CA ASN A 116 9.46 -19.34 16.50
C ASN A 116 8.80 -18.01 16.89
N LYS A 117 7.93 -17.48 16.04
CA LYS A 117 7.18 -16.26 16.30
C LYS A 117 5.71 -16.58 16.60
N PRO A 118 5.06 -15.81 17.49
CA PRO A 118 3.62 -15.90 17.64
C PRO A 118 2.91 -15.55 16.32
N ASP A 119 1.79 -16.23 16.06
CA ASP A 119 0.90 -15.88 14.97
C ASP A 119 0.50 -14.39 15.06
N TYR A 120 0.32 -13.78 13.88
CA TYR A 120 -0.08 -12.39 13.69
C TYR A 120 0.94 -11.35 14.19
N THR A 121 2.20 -11.76 14.34
CA THR A 121 3.33 -10.81 14.40
C THR A 121 3.92 -10.57 13.01
N LEU A 122 4.75 -9.53 12.87
CA LEU A 122 5.48 -9.28 11.63
C LEU A 122 6.66 -10.26 11.46
N ALA A 123 6.84 -10.75 10.24
CA ALA A 123 7.91 -11.65 9.83
C ALA A 123 9.27 -10.94 9.65
N GLU A 124 9.72 -10.25 10.70
CA GLU A 124 11.04 -9.58 10.75
C GLU A 124 12.09 -10.38 11.54
N ASN A 125 13.37 -10.11 11.35
CA ASN A 125 14.42 -10.61 12.24
C ASN A 125 15.62 -9.66 12.29
N ALA A 126 16.59 -9.96 13.17
CA ALA A 126 17.76 -9.11 13.36
C ALA A 126 18.64 -8.91 12.12
N THR A 127 18.53 -9.80 11.14
CA THR A 127 19.29 -9.80 9.88
C THR A 127 18.42 -9.48 8.67
N SER A 128 17.16 -9.08 8.87
CA SER A 128 16.26 -8.82 7.76
C SER A 128 16.71 -7.59 6.99
N ILE A 129 16.48 -7.62 5.68
CA ILE A 129 16.80 -6.49 4.80
C ILE A 129 16.03 -5.22 5.23
N ASP A 130 14.91 -5.38 5.92
CA ASP A 130 14.09 -4.29 6.44
C ASP A 130 14.83 -3.39 7.42
N LYS A 131 15.80 -3.92 8.18
CA LYS A 131 16.66 -3.09 9.03
C LYS A 131 17.60 -2.20 8.22
N THR A 132 18.13 -2.72 7.11
CA THR A 132 18.96 -1.93 6.19
C THR A 132 18.13 -0.82 5.53
N PHE A 133 16.92 -1.15 5.08
CA PHE A 133 15.98 -0.15 4.55
C PHE A 133 15.59 0.89 5.60
N ALA A 134 15.27 0.47 6.83
CA ALA A 134 14.93 1.38 7.92
C ALA A 134 16.05 2.40 8.22
N ALA A 135 17.31 1.96 8.17
CA ALA A 135 18.47 2.85 8.31
C ALA A 135 18.58 3.85 7.13
N LYS A 136 18.41 3.38 5.89
CA LYS A 136 18.39 4.24 4.71
C LYS A 136 17.25 5.26 4.74
N PHE A 137 16.08 4.88 5.25
CA PHE A 137 14.98 5.81 5.45
C PHE A 137 15.28 6.85 6.54
N ALA A 138 16.01 6.49 7.60
CA ALA A 138 16.45 7.46 8.59
C ALA A 138 17.38 8.52 7.96
N GLU A 139 18.31 8.10 7.10
CA GLU A 139 19.18 9.01 6.33
C GLU A 139 18.37 9.91 5.39
N LEU A 140 17.40 9.34 4.66
CA LEU A 140 16.50 10.11 3.79
C LEU A 140 15.72 11.16 4.57
N LYS A 141 15.14 10.80 5.72
CA LYS A 141 14.35 11.71 6.57
C LYS A 141 15.21 12.80 7.22
N ALA A 142 16.49 12.54 7.45
CA ALA A 142 17.41 13.60 7.89
C ALA A 142 17.58 14.69 6.82
N LYS A 143 17.49 14.33 5.54
CA LYS A 143 17.53 15.26 4.40
C LYS A 143 16.15 15.86 4.09
N TYR A 144 15.09 15.08 4.21
CA TYR A 144 13.71 15.45 3.87
C TYR A 144 12.74 15.11 5.02
N PRO A 145 12.72 15.90 6.11
CA PRO A 145 11.95 15.58 7.31
C PRO A 145 10.42 15.61 7.12
N HIS A 146 9.93 16.18 6.01
CA HIS A 146 8.52 16.16 5.65
C HIS A 146 8.05 14.84 5.04
N VAL A 147 8.97 14.02 4.52
CA VAL A 147 8.63 12.73 3.91
C VAL A 147 8.26 11.74 5.01
N LYS A 148 7.08 11.14 4.85
CA LYS A 148 6.57 10.07 5.70
C LYS A 148 6.89 8.72 5.11
N VAL A 149 7.26 7.75 5.94
CA VAL A 149 7.55 6.38 5.51
C VAL A 149 6.62 5.43 6.25
N LEU A 150 5.85 4.66 5.48
CA LEU A 150 4.87 3.71 5.97
C LEU A 150 5.29 2.31 5.49
N PRO A 151 5.76 1.41 6.37
CA PRO A 151 5.84 0.00 6.02
C PRO A 151 4.46 -0.50 5.58
N SER A 152 4.44 -1.17 4.45
CA SER A 152 3.25 -1.79 3.88
C SER A 152 3.23 -3.27 4.23
N VAL A 153 2.16 -3.74 4.87
CA VAL A 153 2.01 -5.11 5.32
C VAL A 153 1.15 -5.89 4.33
N GLY A 154 1.63 -7.05 3.88
CA GLY A 154 0.88 -7.95 3.00
C GLY A 154 1.34 -7.89 1.54
N GLY A 155 0.48 -7.33 0.69
CA GLY A 155 0.61 -7.34 -0.77
C GLY A 155 0.39 -8.73 -1.38
N TRP A 156 0.47 -8.80 -2.70
CA TRP A 156 0.25 -10.04 -3.45
C TRP A 156 1.10 -11.22 -2.94
N GLY A 157 0.43 -12.31 -2.57
CA GLY A 157 1.04 -13.54 -2.03
C GLY A 157 1.37 -13.48 -0.54
N GLY A 158 1.09 -12.36 0.14
CA GLY A 158 1.24 -12.15 1.57
C GLY A 158 -0.10 -12.09 2.31
N GLU A 159 -1.20 -12.34 1.60
CA GLU A 159 -2.56 -12.09 2.10
C GLU A 159 -3.10 -13.17 3.06
N GLY A 160 -2.50 -14.35 3.07
CA GLY A 160 -3.06 -15.55 3.70
C GLY A 160 -3.43 -15.40 5.19
N PRO A 161 -2.59 -14.74 6.02
CA PRO A 161 -2.91 -14.53 7.42
C PRO A 161 -4.01 -13.49 7.72
N PHE A 162 -4.39 -12.63 6.76
CA PHE A 162 -5.30 -11.51 7.06
C PHE A 162 -6.68 -11.96 7.50
N ALA A 163 -7.33 -12.87 6.77
CA ALA A 163 -8.69 -13.29 7.09
C ALA A 163 -8.81 -13.85 8.53
N PRO A 164 -8.03 -14.87 8.95
CA PRO A 164 -8.13 -15.38 10.32
C PRO A 164 -7.64 -14.39 11.40
N MET A 165 -6.79 -13.43 11.03
CA MET A 165 -6.36 -12.34 11.91
C MET A 165 -7.49 -11.33 12.14
N ALA A 166 -8.03 -10.76 11.06
CA ALA A 166 -8.99 -9.65 11.12
C ALA A 166 -10.37 -10.09 11.62
N MET A 167 -10.79 -11.32 11.30
CA MET A 167 -12.10 -11.88 11.69
C MET A 167 -12.24 -12.17 13.19
N ASN A 168 -11.15 -12.14 13.95
CA ASN A 168 -11.16 -12.35 15.40
C ASN A 168 -10.64 -11.09 16.11
N PRO A 169 -11.45 -10.45 16.98
CA PRO A 169 -11.04 -9.22 17.68
C PRO A 169 -9.77 -9.36 18.52
N GLU A 170 -9.53 -10.53 19.14
CA GLU A 170 -8.33 -10.76 19.96
C GLU A 170 -7.08 -10.88 19.08
N ASN A 171 -7.17 -11.60 17.96
CA ASN A 171 -6.07 -11.73 16.99
C ASN A 171 -5.75 -10.39 16.35
N ARG A 172 -6.78 -9.64 16.00
CA ARG A 172 -6.66 -8.30 15.41
C ARG A 172 -5.99 -7.32 16.35
N GLN A 173 -6.41 -7.29 17.61
CA GLN A 173 -5.75 -6.47 18.64
C GLN A 173 -4.30 -6.91 18.87
N PHE A 174 -4.02 -8.21 18.83
CA PHE A 174 -2.65 -8.73 18.93
C PHE A 174 -1.77 -8.25 17.77
N PHE A 175 -2.27 -8.32 16.54
CA PHE A 175 -1.60 -7.78 15.35
C PHE A 175 -1.36 -6.27 15.46
N VAL A 176 -2.39 -5.49 15.82
CA VAL A 176 -2.26 -4.03 16.00
C VAL A 176 -1.17 -3.70 17.02
N ASN A 177 -1.15 -4.39 18.15
CA ASN A 177 -0.11 -4.20 19.17
C ASN A 177 1.29 -4.54 18.63
N ALA A 178 1.42 -5.64 17.86
CA ALA A 178 2.69 -6.03 17.26
C ALA A 178 3.21 -5.00 16.25
N VAL A 179 2.32 -4.44 15.41
CA VAL A 179 2.66 -3.38 14.45
C VAL A 179 3.04 -2.08 15.16
N VAL A 180 2.28 -1.66 16.17
CA VAL A 180 2.58 -0.45 16.95
C VAL A 180 3.96 -0.57 17.62
N GLU A 181 4.26 -1.74 18.19
CA GLU A 181 5.58 -2.00 18.79
C GLU A 181 6.69 -1.97 17.73
N TYR A 182 6.47 -2.57 16.56
CA TYR A 182 7.43 -2.52 15.46
C TYR A 182 7.73 -1.09 15.01
N VAL A 183 6.71 -0.24 14.83
CA VAL A 183 6.90 1.17 14.45
C VAL A 183 7.65 1.93 15.55
N LYS A 184 7.36 1.69 16.83
CA LYS A 184 8.10 2.29 17.96
C LYS A 184 9.58 1.91 17.97
N GLN A 185 9.90 0.67 17.61
CA GLN A 185 11.28 0.18 17.53
C GLN A 185 12.03 0.70 16.30
N ASN A 186 11.32 1.19 15.28
CA ASN A 186 11.87 1.66 14.01
C ASN A 186 11.44 3.11 13.73
N PRO A 187 12.09 4.12 14.35
CA PRO A 187 11.64 5.51 14.32
C PRO A 187 11.73 6.19 12.94
N SER A 188 12.31 5.52 11.94
CA SER A 188 12.23 5.98 10.55
C SER A 188 10.84 5.82 9.95
N PHE A 189 9.97 4.98 10.54
CA PHE A 189 8.58 4.80 10.12
C PHE A 189 7.62 5.74 10.86
N ASP A 190 6.61 6.25 10.16
CA ASP A 190 5.63 7.23 10.65
C ASP A 190 4.23 6.63 10.87
N GLY A 191 4.04 5.36 10.53
CA GLY A 191 2.75 4.67 10.60
C GLY A 191 2.82 3.29 9.94
N ILE A 192 1.70 2.83 9.40
CA ILE A 192 1.58 1.56 8.67
C ILE A 192 0.66 1.75 7.47
N ASP A 193 0.89 0.98 6.42
CA ASP A 193 0.00 0.75 5.28
C ASP A 193 -0.43 -0.73 5.30
N ILE A 194 -1.71 -1.02 5.08
CA ILE A 194 -2.23 -2.39 5.08
C ILE A 194 -2.72 -2.74 3.68
N ASP A 195 -1.98 -3.62 3.01
CA ASP A 195 -2.26 -4.08 1.67
C ASP A 195 -2.81 -5.52 1.71
N TRP A 196 -4.10 -5.65 2.09
CA TRP A 196 -4.80 -6.93 2.03
C TRP A 196 -5.41 -7.13 0.66
N GLU A 197 -4.83 -8.05 -0.10
CA GLU A 197 -5.27 -8.45 -1.44
C GLU A 197 -5.86 -9.87 -1.45
N TRP A 198 -7.13 -10.07 -1.14
CA TRP A 198 -8.20 -9.11 -0.89
C TRP A 198 -9.29 -9.77 -0.03
N PRO A 199 -10.09 -8.98 0.71
CA PRO A 199 -11.32 -9.47 1.34
C PRO A 199 -12.24 -10.13 0.30
N ARG A 200 -12.70 -11.34 0.58
CA ARG A 200 -13.42 -12.20 -0.39
C ARG A 200 -14.93 -12.09 -0.31
N ASP A 201 -15.46 -11.67 0.83
CA ASP A 201 -16.89 -11.53 1.07
C ASP A 201 -17.17 -10.35 2.02
N THR A 202 -18.45 -10.13 2.32
CA THR A 202 -18.87 -9.04 3.22
C THR A 202 -18.27 -9.18 4.61
N ALA A 203 -18.12 -10.40 5.13
CA ALA A 203 -17.60 -10.59 6.48
C ALA A 203 -16.12 -10.23 6.56
N GLU A 204 -15.31 -10.65 5.58
CA GLU A 204 -13.91 -10.22 5.49
C GLU A 204 -13.79 -8.70 5.24
N GLY A 205 -14.71 -8.10 4.47
CA GLY A 205 -14.75 -6.65 4.26
C GLY A 205 -15.06 -5.86 5.54
N ASP A 206 -16.02 -6.33 6.34
CA ASP A 206 -16.34 -5.73 7.64
C ASP A 206 -15.16 -5.92 8.62
N ALA A 207 -14.51 -7.08 8.61
CA ALA A 207 -13.32 -7.34 9.42
C ALA A 207 -12.12 -6.47 9.01
N TYR A 208 -11.97 -6.16 7.71
CA TYR A 208 -10.98 -5.20 7.23
C TYR A 208 -11.28 -3.79 7.77
N ALA A 209 -12.54 -3.35 7.72
CA ALA A 209 -12.93 -2.06 8.29
C ALA A 209 -12.64 -1.98 9.80
N ASP A 210 -12.95 -3.03 10.54
CA ASP A 210 -12.62 -3.14 11.97
C ASP A 210 -11.11 -3.07 12.21
N LEU A 211 -10.30 -3.74 11.38
CA LEU A 211 -8.83 -3.66 11.45
C LEU A 211 -8.35 -2.22 11.26
N MET A 212 -8.91 -1.49 10.30
CA MET A 212 -8.52 -0.10 10.04
C MET A 212 -8.90 0.81 11.21
N ILE A 213 -10.05 0.56 11.86
CA ILE A 213 -10.48 1.27 13.06
C ILE A 213 -9.52 1.00 14.22
N ASP A 214 -9.15 -0.27 14.46
CA ASP A 214 -8.26 -0.64 15.56
C ASP A 214 -6.85 -0.11 15.36
N CYS A 215 -6.32 -0.16 14.12
CA CYS A 215 -5.05 0.47 13.75
C CYS A 215 -5.03 1.98 14.00
N ALA A 216 -6.15 2.68 13.78
CA ALA A 216 -6.24 4.12 14.01
C ALA A 216 -6.33 4.52 15.50
N GLN A 217 -6.66 3.58 16.38
CA GLN A 217 -6.82 3.81 17.82
C GLN A 217 -5.60 3.39 18.66
N GLY A 218 -4.73 2.51 18.14
CA GLY A 218 -3.48 2.07 18.77
C GLY A 218 -2.33 3.07 18.73
#